data_AF-A0A2I1CB53-F1
#
_entry.id   AF-A0A2I1CB53-F1
#
_cell.length_a   1.000
_cell.length_b   1.000
_cell.length_c   1.000
_cell.angle_alpha   90.00
_cell.angle_beta   90.00
_cell.angle_gamma   90.00
#
_symmetry.space_group_name_H-M   'P 1'
#
loop_
_entity.id
_entity.type
_entity.pdbx_description
1 polymer ?
#
loop_
_entity_poly.entity_id
_entity_poly.type
_entity_poly.pdbx_seq_one_letter_code
_entity_poly.pdbx_strand_id
1 'polypeptide(L)'
;MDIEFDLPDQHPDRPKFRRDRPFVDSRYDLIFCGGAVVKGHKREEYRSNCERQRLILAQLVFALNRLKTGGSFVLLLHRIESWETASMLYMISMFADIRVMKHPKHHGDTSSFYLVAQNVDVEGRSAIEALSYWKSLWKYFSFRDFREMNPPSTALLDQDIDAASSKLIDEFGDHFLKMALPVWQTQAKNLCDAPDAIYDAVPKDDQIFKIELLEIAPTPILA
;
A
#
# COMPACT_ATOMS: atom_id res chain seq x y z
N MET A 1 -9.32 -3.64 15.53
CA MET A 1 -8.53 -4.85 15.26
C MET A 1 -8.86 -5.86 16.34
N ASP A 2 -9.60 -6.93 16.04
CA ASP A 2 -9.53 -8.14 16.86
C ASP A 2 -8.16 -8.75 16.67
N ILE A 3 -7.22 -8.21 17.42
CA ILE A 3 -5.98 -8.89 17.67
C ILE A 3 -5.91 -9.09 19.18
N GLU A 4 -6.49 -10.20 19.65
CA GLU A 4 -5.95 -10.84 20.84
C GLU A 4 -4.57 -11.38 20.44
N PHE A 5 -3.53 -10.69 20.86
CA PHE A 5 -2.18 -11.23 20.80
C PHE A 5 -1.42 -10.77 22.02
N ASP A 6 -0.53 -11.65 22.45
CA ASP A 6 0.43 -11.34 23.48
C ASP A 6 1.54 -10.46 22.88
N LEU A 7 1.56 -9.20 23.32
CA LEU A 7 2.58 -8.22 22.97
C LEU A 7 3.94 -8.73 23.47
N PRO A 8 5.04 -8.62 22.72
CA PRO A 8 6.36 -8.92 23.24
C PRO A 8 6.69 -8.02 24.44
N ASP A 9 7.22 -8.60 25.52
CA ASP A 9 7.55 -7.84 26.74
C ASP A 9 8.60 -6.76 26.51
N GLN A 10 9.53 -7.02 25.58
CA GLN A 10 10.63 -6.11 25.24
C GLN A 10 10.24 -5.04 24.22
N HIS A 11 8.97 -5.00 23.75
CA HIS A 11 8.57 -4.04 22.72
C HIS A 11 8.58 -2.60 23.29
N PRO A 12 9.33 -1.65 22.72
CA PRO A 12 9.52 -0.31 23.28
C PRO A 12 8.20 0.47 23.41
N ASP A 13 7.26 0.26 22.47
CA ASP A 13 5.94 0.90 22.51
C ASP A 13 4.87 0.10 23.27
N ARG A 14 5.20 -0.97 24.01
CA ARG A 14 4.24 -1.75 24.82
C ARG A 14 3.24 -0.89 25.60
N PRO A 15 3.64 0.17 26.36
CA PRO A 15 2.68 1.00 27.09
C PRO A 15 1.81 1.90 26.20
N LYS A 16 2.15 2.06 24.92
CA LYS A 16 1.39 2.89 23.96
C LYS A 16 0.27 2.12 23.26
N PHE A 17 0.27 0.78 23.32
CA PHE A 17 -0.80 -0.03 22.74
C PHE A 17 -2.08 0.11 23.58
N ARG A 18 -3.10 0.73 22.98
CA ARG A 18 -4.42 0.85 23.58
C ARG A 18 -5.29 -0.35 23.22
N ARG A 19 -6.02 -0.86 24.21
CA ARG A 19 -7.06 -1.90 24.02
C ARG A 19 -8.42 -1.30 23.71
N ASP A 20 -8.60 0.00 23.98
CA ASP A 20 -9.84 0.71 23.71
C ASP A 20 -10.12 0.76 22.20
N ARG A 21 -11.36 0.49 21.83
CA ARG A 21 -11.80 0.45 20.44
C ARG A 21 -12.87 1.50 20.19
N PRO A 22 -12.46 2.76 19.94
CA PRO A 22 -13.43 3.77 19.58
C PRO A 22 -14.17 3.33 18.30
N PHE A 23 -15.48 3.59 18.30
CA PHE A 23 -16.38 3.36 17.17
C PHE A 23 -16.55 1.89 16.74
N VAL A 24 -16.29 0.91 17.62
CA VAL A 24 -16.35 -0.54 17.28
C VAL A 24 -17.62 -0.97 16.56
N ASP A 25 -18.75 -0.40 16.94
CA ASP A 25 -20.07 -0.68 16.37
C ASP A 25 -20.44 0.24 15.20
N SER A 26 -19.58 1.21 14.86
CA SER A 26 -19.82 2.12 13.75
C SER A 26 -19.42 1.47 12.42
N ARG A 27 -20.24 1.73 11.39
CA ARG A 27 -19.97 1.37 10.00
C ARG A 27 -20.20 2.57 9.10
N TYR A 28 -19.41 2.69 8.05
CA TYR A 28 -19.39 3.85 7.17
C TYR A 28 -19.55 3.43 5.71
N ASP A 29 -20.17 4.30 4.91
CA ASP A 29 -20.34 4.12 3.46
C ASP A 29 -19.08 4.58 2.70
N LEU A 30 -18.29 5.48 3.30
CA LEU A 30 -17.05 6.03 2.72
C LEU A 30 -15.96 6.16 3.78
N ILE A 31 -14.75 5.71 3.46
CA ILE A 31 -13.56 5.83 4.33
C ILE A 31 -12.39 6.46 3.56
N PHE A 32 -11.66 7.36 4.20
CA PHE A 32 -10.42 7.93 3.68
C PHE A 32 -9.22 7.42 4.47
N CYS A 33 -8.27 6.81 3.76
CA CYS A 33 -7.00 6.33 4.25
C CYS A 33 -5.88 7.23 3.68
N GLY A 34 -5.71 8.42 4.28
CA GLY A 34 -4.78 9.45 3.82
C GLY A 34 -3.48 9.57 4.64
N GLY A 35 -3.25 8.69 5.61
CA GLY A 35 -2.04 8.72 6.42
C GLY A 35 -0.81 8.38 5.59
N ALA A 36 0.23 9.22 5.68
CA ALA A 36 1.50 9.03 4.99
C ALA A 36 2.68 9.20 5.95
N VAL A 37 3.79 8.51 5.65
CA VAL A 37 5.05 8.71 6.37
C VAL A 37 5.76 9.93 5.76
N VAL A 38 5.73 11.05 6.46
CA VAL A 38 6.33 12.31 6.00
C VAL A 38 7.84 12.34 6.27
N LYS A 39 8.59 12.99 5.36
CA LYS A 39 10.03 13.27 5.55
C LYS A 39 10.24 14.11 6.81
N GLY A 40 11.24 13.77 7.63
CA GLY A 40 11.57 14.49 8.86
C GLY A 40 10.76 14.10 10.11
N HIS A 41 9.75 13.24 10.00
CA HIS A 41 9.10 12.67 11.18
C HIS A 41 10.09 11.81 11.98
N LYS A 42 10.33 12.19 13.25
CA LYS A 42 11.11 11.39 14.19
C LYS A 42 10.44 10.02 14.37
N ARG A 43 11.22 8.98 14.15
CA ARG A 43 10.79 7.58 14.21
C ARG A 43 11.81 6.81 15.02
N GLU A 44 11.32 5.88 15.82
CA GLU A 44 12.16 4.89 16.48
C GLU A 44 12.85 4.02 15.42
N GLU A 45 14.09 3.65 15.68
CA GLU A 45 14.94 2.92 14.72
C GLU A 45 14.30 1.60 14.28
N TYR A 46 13.70 0.86 15.22
CA TYR A 46 13.08 -0.45 14.99
C TYR A 46 11.95 -0.42 13.93
N ARG A 47 11.32 0.74 13.71
CA ARG A 47 10.23 0.87 12.72
C ARG A 47 10.62 1.68 11.48
N SER A 48 11.85 2.16 11.39
CA SER A 48 12.31 3.04 10.31
C SER A 48 12.07 2.44 8.92
N ASN A 49 12.36 1.13 8.76
CA ASN A 49 12.30 0.40 7.49
C ASN A 49 10.94 -0.25 7.20
N CYS A 50 9.98 -0.23 8.14
CA CYS A 50 8.68 -0.85 7.98
C CYS A 50 7.49 0.07 8.26
N GLU A 51 7.71 1.33 8.67
CA GLU A 51 6.63 2.22 9.10
C GLU A 51 5.60 2.48 7.99
N ARG A 52 6.06 2.55 6.73
CA ARG A 52 5.16 2.72 5.58
C ARG A 52 4.20 1.53 5.49
N GLN A 53 4.73 0.30 5.57
CA GLN A 53 3.98 -0.95 5.53
C GLN A 53 3.05 -1.06 6.75
N ARG A 54 3.52 -0.73 7.96
CA ARG A 54 2.68 -0.72 9.16
C ARG A 54 1.51 0.24 9.04
N LEU A 55 1.76 1.44 8.54
CA LEU A 55 0.74 2.48 8.40
C LEU A 55 -0.33 2.11 7.37
N ILE A 56 0.08 1.67 6.17
CA ILE A 56 -0.87 1.29 5.12
C ILE A 56 -1.74 0.10 5.53
N LEU A 57 -1.13 -0.94 6.13
CA LEU A 57 -1.84 -2.12 6.59
C LEU A 57 -2.79 -1.80 7.74
N ALA A 58 -2.39 -0.94 8.68
CA ALA A 58 -3.29 -0.47 9.73
C ALA A 58 -4.52 0.24 9.13
N GLN A 59 -4.30 1.16 8.18
CA GLN A 59 -5.38 1.88 7.51
C GLN A 59 -6.33 0.95 6.74
N LEU A 60 -5.81 -0.02 5.98
CA LEU A 60 -6.61 -1.03 5.28
C LEU A 60 -7.44 -1.89 6.24
N VAL A 61 -6.82 -2.35 7.33
CA VAL A 61 -7.53 -3.13 8.35
C VAL A 61 -8.61 -2.29 9.01
N PHE A 62 -8.36 -1.01 9.32
CA PHE A 62 -9.41 -0.14 9.85
C PHE A 62 -10.53 0.09 8.84
N ALA A 63 -10.19 0.31 7.56
CA ALA A 63 -11.16 0.50 6.49
C ALA A 63 -12.09 -0.71 6.37
N LEU A 64 -11.55 -1.91 6.12
CA LEU A 64 -12.38 -3.10 5.89
C LEU A 64 -13.20 -3.53 7.12
N ASN A 65 -12.72 -3.32 8.34
CA ASN A 65 -13.53 -3.64 9.54
C ASN A 65 -14.69 -2.66 9.75
N ARG A 66 -14.67 -1.48 9.13
CA ARG A 66 -15.62 -0.39 9.38
C ARG A 66 -16.40 0.03 8.16
N LEU A 67 -16.09 -0.50 6.98
CA LEU A 67 -16.84 -0.26 5.77
C LEU A 67 -18.08 -1.14 5.73
N LYS A 68 -19.19 -0.62 5.22
CA LYS A 68 -20.36 -1.42 4.86
C LYS A 68 -20.11 -2.15 3.55
N THR A 69 -20.70 -3.33 3.36
CA THR A 69 -20.75 -3.99 2.04
C THR A 69 -21.35 -3.04 1.02
N GLY A 70 -20.73 -2.92 -0.16
CA GLY A 70 -21.07 -1.94 -1.20
C GLY A 70 -20.50 -0.54 -0.98
N GLY A 71 -19.84 -0.28 0.16
CA GLY A 71 -19.20 1.00 0.46
C GLY A 71 -17.96 1.26 -0.40
N SER A 72 -17.33 2.42 -0.17
CA SER A 72 -16.11 2.84 -0.88
C SER A 72 -14.99 3.25 0.09
N PHE A 73 -13.74 3.08 -0.33
CA PHE A 73 -12.62 3.71 0.36
C PHE A 73 -11.62 4.34 -0.61
N VAL A 74 -10.93 5.37 -0.13
CA VAL A 74 -9.86 6.06 -0.85
C VAL A 74 -8.56 5.83 -0.09
N LEU A 75 -7.51 5.41 -0.78
CA LEU A 75 -6.22 5.08 -0.17
C LEU A 75 -5.08 5.82 -0.86
N LEU A 76 -4.25 6.52 -0.09
CA LEU A 76 -3.02 7.11 -0.59
C LEU A 76 -1.94 6.03 -0.76
N LEU A 77 -1.43 5.90 -1.98
CA LEU A 77 -0.40 4.96 -2.38
C LEU A 77 0.79 5.70 -3.01
N HIS A 78 1.91 5.00 -3.14
CA HIS A 78 3.14 5.51 -3.75
C HIS A 78 3.71 4.45 -4.69
N ARG A 79 4.36 4.89 -5.77
CA ARG A 79 5.13 4.01 -6.68
C ARG A 79 4.24 2.91 -7.25
N ILE A 80 3.39 3.28 -8.19
CA ILE A 80 2.40 2.36 -8.76
C ILE A 80 3.06 1.12 -9.38
N GLU A 81 4.30 1.27 -9.86
CA GLU A 81 5.15 0.26 -10.47
C GLU A 81 5.79 -0.75 -9.51
N SER A 82 5.76 -0.51 -8.19
CA SER A 82 6.41 -1.42 -7.22
C SER A 82 5.58 -2.69 -7.02
N TRP A 83 6.27 -3.81 -6.79
CA TRP A 83 5.63 -5.10 -6.49
C TRP A 83 4.56 -5.01 -5.41
N GLU A 84 4.86 -4.33 -4.30
CA GLU A 84 3.95 -4.19 -3.17
C GLU A 84 2.68 -3.42 -3.54
N THR A 85 2.81 -2.37 -4.35
CA THR A 85 1.68 -1.54 -4.77
C THR A 85 0.82 -2.27 -5.80
N ALA A 86 1.43 -2.90 -6.81
CA ALA A 86 0.65 -3.62 -7.81
C ALA A 86 -0.04 -4.87 -7.26
N SER A 87 0.65 -5.65 -6.41
CA SER A 87 0.05 -6.80 -5.72
C SER A 87 -1.11 -6.38 -4.83
N MET A 88 -1.00 -5.23 -4.15
CA MET A 88 -2.10 -4.67 -3.36
C MET A 88 -3.28 -4.23 -4.23
N LEU A 89 -3.03 -3.53 -5.35
CA LEU A 89 -4.08 -3.16 -6.30
C LEU A 89 -4.79 -4.40 -6.86
N TYR A 90 -4.02 -5.43 -7.21
CA TYR A 90 -4.55 -6.70 -7.69
C TYR A 90 -5.40 -7.41 -6.63
N MET A 91 -4.92 -7.52 -5.39
CA MET A 91 -5.72 -8.11 -4.30
C MET A 91 -7.05 -7.35 -4.08
N ILE A 92 -7.01 -6.01 -4.11
CA ILE A 92 -8.22 -5.20 -3.90
C ILE A 92 -9.21 -5.36 -5.06
N SER A 93 -8.73 -5.50 -6.29
CA SER A 93 -9.60 -5.69 -7.47
C SER A 93 -10.45 -6.97 -7.39
N MET A 94 -10.01 -7.96 -6.60
CA MET A 94 -10.76 -9.21 -6.39
C MET A 94 -12.06 -9.04 -5.58
N PHE A 95 -12.26 -7.89 -4.94
CA PHE A 95 -13.46 -7.64 -4.11
C PHE A 95 -13.96 -6.18 -4.19
N ALA A 96 -13.48 -5.39 -5.16
CA ALA A 96 -13.88 -4.01 -5.35
C ALA A 96 -13.67 -3.55 -6.79
N ASP A 97 -14.49 -2.60 -7.22
CA ASP A 97 -14.23 -1.84 -8.44
C ASP A 97 -13.17 -0.78 -8.14
N ILE A 98 -12.02 -0.86 -8.81
CA ILE A 98 -10.90 0.03 -8.53
C ILE A 98 -10.57 0.98 -9.67
N ARG A 99 -10.09 2.16 -9.31
CA ARG A 99 -9.42 3.10 -10.19
C ARG A 99 -8.36 3.87 -9.44
N VAL A 100 -7.38 4.40 -10.14
CA VAL A 100 -6.35 5.26 -9.56
C VAL A 100 -6.48 6.69 -10.07
N MET A 101 -6.08 7.65 -9.26
CA MET A 101 -6.14 9.07 -9.58
C MET A 101 -4.86 9.76 -9.10
N LYS A 102 -4.21 10.49 -10.00
CA LYS A 102 -3.13 11.41 -9.69
C LYS A 102 -3.56 12.83 -10.02
N HIS A 103 -3.45 13.73 -9.05
CA HIS A 103 -3.88 15.11 -9.28
C HIS A 103 -2.85 15.82 -10.18
N PRO A 104 -3.27 16.49 -11.27
CA PRO A 104 -2.34 17.03 -12.27
C PRO A 104 -1.51 18.23 -11.78
N LYS A 105 -1.96 18.91 -10.71
CA LYS A 105 -1.31 20.13 -10.18
C LYS A 105 -0.77 20.00 -8.75
N HIS A 106 -1.14 18.94 -8.03
CA HIS A 106 -0.83 18.81 -6.61
C HIS A 106 -0.13 17.47 -6.42
N HIS A 107 1.12 17.52 -5.93
CA HIS A 107 1.98 16.36 -5.82
C HIS A 107 2.12 15.60 -7.15
N GLY A 108 2.02 16.32 -8.26
CA GLY A 108 2.09 15.78 -9.62
C GLY A 108 3.48 15.22 -9.93
N ASP A 109 4.52 15.82 -9.38
CA ASP A 109 5.93 15.42 -9.47
C ASP A 109 6.30 14.22 -8.58
N THR A 110 5.60 14.03 -7.45
CA THR A 110 5.88 12.92 -6.51
C THR A 110 5.40 11.56 -7.02
N SER A 111 5.85 10.45 -6.43
CA SER A 111 5.34 9.11 -6.73
C SER A 111 3.96 8.80 -6.14
N SER A 112 3.33 9.76 -5.44
CA SER A 112 2.05 9.55 -4.76
C SER A 112 0.85 9.60 -5.72
N PHE A 113 -0.16 8.79 -5.42
CA PHE A 113 -1.44 8.75 -6.10
C PHE A 113 -2.52 8.17 -5.17
N TYR A 114 -3.79 8.31 -5.55
CA TYR A 114 -4.91 7.77 -4.79
C TYR A 114 -5.51 6.57 -5.51
N LEU A 115 -5.67 5.46 -4.79
CA LEU A 115 -6.62 4.42 -5.15
C LEU A 115 -8.02 4.85 -4.69
N VAL A 116 -9.02 4.66 -5.54
CA VAL A 116 -10.44 4.72 -5.20
C VAL A 116 -11.02 3.33 -5.43
N ALA A 117 -11.47 2.68 -4.36
CA ALA A 117 -12.14 1.40 -4.38
C ALA A 117 -13.63 1.61 -4.09
N GLN A 118 -14.50 1.09 -4.95
CA GLN A 118 -15.95 1.24 -4.88
C GLN A 118 -16.64 -0.13 -4.88
N ASN A 119 -17.91 -0.16 -4.47
CA ASN A 119 -18.72 -1.39 -4.43
C ASN A 119 -18.03 -2.53 -3.68
N VAL A 120 -17.36 -2.21 -2.58
CA VAL A 120 -16.47 -3.15 -1.88
C VAL A 120 -17.30 -4.25 -1.24
N ASP A 121 -17.05 -5.50 -1.62
CA ASP A 121 -17.67 -6.68 -1.02
C ASP A 121 -16.87 -7.13 0.21
N VAL A 122 -17.09 -6.48 1.35
CA VAL A 122 -16.35 -6.77 2.61
C VAL A 122 -16.70 -8.13 3.22
N GLU A 123 -17.82 -8.73 2.83
CA GLU A 123 -18.29 -10.05 3.28
C GLU A 123 -17.83 -11.17 2.33
N GLY A 124 -17.36 -10.80 1.14
CA GLY A 124 -16.80 -11.71 0.15
C GLY A 124 -15.54 -12.41 0.64
N ARG A 125 -15.34 -13.64 0.15
CA ARG A 125 -14.21 -14.51 0.53
C ARG A 125 -12.86 -13.81 0.34
N SER A 126 -12.66 -13.13 -0.78
CA SER A 126 -11.40 -12.43 -1.10
C SER A 126 -11.13 -11.28 -0.11
N ALA A 127 -12.14 -10.51 0.28
CA ALA A 127 -11.98 -9.44 1.26
C ALA A 127 -11.67 -9.97 2.67
N ILE A 128 -12.34 -11.04 3.08
CA ILE A 128 -12.08 -11.71 4.37
C ILE A 128 -10.64 -12.24 4.42
N GLU A 129 -10.21 -12.88 3.33
CA GLU A 129 -8.85 -13.42 3.23
C GLU A 129 -7.80 -12.31 3.21
N ALA A 130 -8.01 -11.26 2.41
CA ALA A 130 -7.12 -10.09 2.38
C ALA A 130 -7.03 -9.41 3.76
N LEU A 131 -8.16 -9.24 4.46
CA LEU A 131 -8.20 -8.67 5.80
C LEU A 131 -7.42 -9.53 6.81
N SER A 132 -7.57 -10.85 6.74
CA SER A 132 -6.81 -11.78 7.59
C SER A 132 -5.31 -11.69 7.32
N TYR A 133 -4.93 -11.68 6.04
CA TYR A 133 -3.56 -11.53 5.58
C TYR A 133 -2.94 -10.21 6.06
N TRP A 134 -3.61 -9.08 5.84
CA TRP A 134 -3.11 -7.76 6.24
C TRP A 134 -3.00 -7.59 7.76
N LYS A 135 -3.93 -8.20 8.54
CA LYS A 135 -3.78 -8.27 10.00
C LYS A 135 -2.50 -9.01 10.38
N SER A 136 -2.22 -10.15 9.76
CA SER A 136 -1.02 -10.94 10.02
C SER A 136 0.25 -10.23 9.57
N LEU A 137 0.22 -9.58 8.42
CA LEU A 137 1.37 -8.85 7.86
C LEU A 137 1.69 -7.61 8.70
N TRP A 138 0.67 -6.91 9.20
CA TRP A 138 0.87 -5.81 10.14
C TRP A 138 1.54 -6.26 11.44
N LYS A 139 1.15 -7.45 11.97
CA LYS A 139 1.82 -8.03 13.14
C LYS A 139 3.27 -8.36 12.84
N TYR A 140 3.54 -9.02 11.71
CA TYR A 140 4.90 -9.36 11.29
C TYR A 140 5.79 -8.10 11.24
N PHE A 141 5.36 -7.05 10.54
CA PHE A 141 6.13 -5.80 10.49
C PHE A 141 6.27 -5.07 11.82
N SER A 142 5.37 -5.31 12.78
CA SER A 142 5.43 -4.68 14.10
C SER A 142 6.27 -5.47 15.10
N PHE A 143 6.44 -6.78 14.94
CA PHE A 143 6.97 -7.65 15.99
C PHE A 143 8.12 -8.58 15.57
N ARG A 144 8.45 -8.70 14.28
CA ARG A 144 9.50 -9.62 13.79
C ARG A 144 10.89 -9.44 14.44
N ASP A 145 11.19 -8.22 14.91
CA ASP A 145 12.48 -7.93 15.56
C ASP A 145 12.45 -8.25 17.08
N PHE A 146 11.29 -8.61 17.62
CA PHE A 146 11.05 -8.88 19.04
C PHE A 146 10.49 -10.28 19.33
N ARG A 147 10.17 -11.04 18.29
CA ARG A 147 9.64 -12.40 18.36
C ARG A 147 9.95 -13.11 17.04
N GLU A 148 10.33 -14.38 17.11
CA GLU A 148 10.49 -15.22 15.93
C GLU A 148 9.14 -15.37 15.22
N MET A 149 9.08 -14.91 13.98
CA MET A 149 7.87 -14.88 13.16
C MET A 149 8.24 -15.13 11.70
N ASN A 150 7.49 -15.99 11.03
CA ASN A 150 7.58 -16.14 9.59
C ASN A 150 6.74 -15.04 8.90
N PRO A 151 7.18 -14.55 7.72
CA PRO A 151 6.32 -13.73 6.87
C PRO A 151 5.01 -14.48 6.58
N PRO A 152 3.84 -13.85 6.73
CA PRO A 152 2.58 -14.50 6.41
C PRO A 152 2.45 -14.66 4.89
N SER A 153 1.69 -15.67 4.48
CA SER A 153 1.25 -15.90 3.10
C SER A 153 -0.27 -15.79 3.00
N THR A 154 -0.76 -15.73 1.76
CA THR A 154 -2.20 -15.73 1.40
C THR A 154 -2.38 -16.64 0.18
N ALA A 155 -3.56 -17.20 -0.02
CA ALA A 155 -3.89 -17.93 -1.25
C ALA A 155 -4.28 -16.98 -2.41
N LEU A 156 -4.45 -15.69 -2.14
CA LEU A 156 -4.73 -14.66 -3.16
C LEU A 156 -3.50 -14.35 -4.03
N LEU A 157 -2.29 -14.62 -3.52
CA LEU A 157 -1.02 -14.41 -4.22
C LEU A 157 -0.16 -15.67 -4.08
N ASP A 158 0.51 -16.07 -5.16
CA ASP A 158 1.46 -17.18 -5.09
C ASP A 158 2.66 -16.82 -4.21
N GLN A 159 3.23 -17.83 -3.54
CA GLN A 159 4.38 -17.64 -2.65
C GLN A 159 5.68 -17.44 -3.43
N ASP A 160 5.78 -18.08 -4.59
CA ASP A 160 6.87 -17.90 -5.53
C ASP A 160 6.67 -16.60 -6.31
N ILE A 161 7.66 -15.71 -6.28
CA ILE A 161 7.50 -14.36 -6.84
C ILE A 161 7.35 -14.38 -8.36
N ASP A 162 7.99 -15.32 -9.05
CA ASP A 162 7.91 -15.44 -10.50
C ASP A 162 6.54 -15.96 -10.93
N ALA A 163 6.02 -16.97 -10.22
CA ALA A 163 4.66 -17.45 -10.42
C ALA A 163 3.62 -16.36 -10.09
N ALA A 164 3.79 -15.65 -8.98
CA ALA A 164 2.89 -14.58 -8.56
C ALA A 164 2.87 -13.43 -9.57
N SER A 165 4.05 -13.05 -10.07
CA SER A 165 4.19 -12.00 -11.08
C SER A 165 3.55 -12.41 -12.40
N SER A 166 3.79 -13.64 -12.84
CA SER A 166 3.19 -14.18 -14.08
C SER A 166 1.66 -14.17 -13.99
N LYS A 167 1.10 -14.66 -12.88
CA LYS A 167 -0.34 -14.65 -12.64
C LYS A 167 -0.92 -13.24 -12.60
N LEU A 168 -0.27 -12.30 -11.92
CA LEU A 168 -0.71 -10.91 -11.88
C LEU A 168 -0.72 -10.28 -13.28
N ILE A 169 0.33 -10.52 -14.07
CA ILE A 169 0.42 -10.03 -15.45
C ILE A 169 -0.72 -10.61 -16.29
N ASP A 170 -0.96 -11.92 -16.21
CA ASP A 170 -1.96 -12.62 -17.00
C ASP A 170 -3.40 -12.21 -16.64
N GLU A 171 -3.71 -12.09 -15.35
CA GLU A 171 -5.08 -11.82 -14.89
C GLU A 171 -5.41 -10.32 -14.80
N PHE A 172 -4.40 -9.48 -14.56
CA PHE A 172 -4.60 -8.08 -14.17
C PHE A 172 -3.71 -7.08 -14.92
N GLY A 173 -2.71 -7.53 -15.68
CA GLY A 173 -1.73 -6.66 -16.36
C GLY A 173 -2.37 -5.60 -17.26
N ASP A 174 -3.32 -5.98 -18.11
CA ASP A 174 -4.03 -5.04 -18.99
C ASP A 174 -4.81 -3.97 -18.23
N HIS A 175 -5.48 -4.37 -17.14
CA HIS A 175 -6.24 -3.44 -16.31
C HIS A 175 -5.30 -2.53 -15.51
N PHE A 176 -4.21 -3.09 -15.00
CA PHE A 176 -3.14 -2.35 -14.32
C PHE A 176 -2.53 -1.29 -15.23
N LEU A 177 -2.16 -1.63 -16.47
CA LEU A 177 -1.58 -0.67 -17.42
C LEU A 177 -2.55 0.47 -17.77
N LYS A 178 -3.85 0.17 -17.96
CA LYS A 178 -4.88 1.19 -18.20
C LYS A 178 -4.98 2.19 -17.04
N MET A 179 -4.80 1.73 -15.81
CA MET A 179 -4.79 2.57 -14.62
C MET A 179 -3.47 3.31 -14.40
N ALA A 180 -2.34 2.65 -14.60
CA ALA A 180 -1.02 3.17 -14.28
C ALA A 180 -0.52 4.19 -15.31
N LEU A 181 -0.87 4.03 -16.59
CA LEU A 181 -0.39 4.89 -17.65
C LEU A 181 -0.75 6.39 -17.43
N PRO A 182 -1.99 6.77 -17.09
CA PRO A 182 -2.32 8.16 -16.74
C PRO A 182 -1.55 8.70 -15.54
N VAL A 183 -1.23 7.85 -14.56
CA VAL A 183 -0.43 8.22 -13.37
C VAL A 183 0.99 8.56 -13.81
N TRP A 184 1.65 7.69 -14.58
CA TRP A 184 3.00 7.94 -15.09
C TRP A 184 3.05 9.15 -16.04
N GLN A 185 2.07 9.31 -16.93
CA GLN A 185 2.01 10.46 -17.84
C GLN A 185 1.89 11.78 -17.08
N THR A 186 1.01 11.82 -16.07
CA THR A 186 0.85 12.98 -15.20
C THR A 186 2.15 13.26 -14.44
N GLN A 187 2.82 12.22 -13.97
CA GLN A 187 4.06 12.35 -13.23
C GLN A 187 5.22 12.86 -14.09
N ALA A 188 5.47 12.20 -15.22
CA ALA A 188 6.51 12.56 -16.18
C ALA A 188 6.36 14.02 -16.62
N LYS A 189 5.14 14.46 -16.94
CA LYS A 189 4.87 15.84 -17.31
C LYS A 189 5.28 16.83 -16.20
N ASN A 190 4.88 16.57 -14.96
CA ASN A 190 5.20 17.46 -13.84
C ASN A 190 6.69 17.45 -13.49
N LEU A 191 7.39 16.32 -13.67
CA LEU A 191 8.84 16.23 -13.49
C LEU A 191 9.60 17.04 -14.56
N CYS A 192 9.16 17.00 -15.83
CA CYS A 192 9.73 17.86 -16.88
C CYS A 192 9.63 19.36 -16.53
N ASP A 193 8.53 19.75 -15.88
CA ASP A 193 8.28 21.15 -15.48
C ASP A 193 8.97 21.52 -14.14
N ALA A 194 9.61 20.57 -13.46
CA ALA A 194 10.22 20.72 -12.14
C ALA A 194 11.62 20.05 -12.07
N PRO A 195 12.67 20.69 -12.61
CA PRO A 195 14.01 20.08 -12.72
C PRO A 195 14.69 19.77 -11.38
N ASP A 196 14.23 20.36 -10.27
CA ASP A 196 14.74 20.10 -8.91
C ASP A 196 13.97 18.98 -8.18
N ALA A 197 12.99 18.35 -8.83
CA ALA A 197 12.21 17.28 -8.22
C ALA A 197 13.05 16.01 -8.05
N ILE A 198 13.28 15.61 -6.79
CA ILE A 198 13.99 14.38 -6.45
C ILE A 198 13.02 13.19 -6.57
N TYR A 199 13.29 12.29 -7.51
CA TYR A 199 12.56 11.03 -7.64
C TYR A 199 13.13 9.96 -6.71
N ASP A 200 12.28 9.34 -5.89
CA ASP A 200 12.63 8.11 -5.15
C ASP A 200 12.67 6.91 -6.14
N ALA A 201 13.81 6.72 -6.82
CA ALA A 201 13.99 5.68 -7.84
C ALA A 201 13.73 4.27 -7.31
N VAL A 202 12.89 3.49 -8.02
CA VAL A 202 12.74 2.05 -7.77
C VAL A 202 13.97 1.38 -8.33
N PRO A 203 14.73 0.61 -7.52
CA PRO A 203 15.78 -0.25 -8.08
C PRO A 203 15.21 -1.04 -9.25
N LYS A 204 15.92 -1.13 -10.37
CA LYS A 204 15.40 -1.77 -11.59
C LYS A 204 14.95 -3.22 -11.34
N ASP A 205 15.57 -3.88 -10.37
CA ASP A 205 15.29 -5.26 -9.97
C ASP A 205 13.93 -5.41 -9.23
N ASP A 206 13.38 -4.31 -8.69
CA ASP A 206 12.10 -4.30 -7.97
C ASP A 206 10.91 -3.87 -8.86
N GLN A 207 11.16 -3.62 -10.16
CA GLN A 207 10.13 -3.21 -11.12
C GLN A 207 9.48 -4.43 -11.78
N ILE A 208 8.15 -4.52 -11.68
CA ILE A 208 7.35 -5.67 -12.19
C ILE A 208 7.34 -5.70 -13.71
N PHE A 209 7.32 -4.51 -14.32
CA PHE A 209 7.35 -4.35 -15.76
C PHE A 209 8.70 -3.73 -16.12
N LYS A 210 9.38 -4.27 -17.14
CA LYS A 210 10.51 -3.59 -17.80
C LYS A 210 9.97 -2.38 -18.55
N ILE A 211 9.61 -1.35 -17.81
CA ILE A 211 9.21 -0.07 -18.38
C ILE A 211 10.52 0.65 -18.65
N GLU A 212 10.91 0.76 -19.92
CA GLU A 212 11.86 1.77 -20.34
C GLU A 212 11.17 3.13 -20.18
N LEU A 213 11.11 3.62 -18.93
CA LEU A 213 10.98 5.05 -18.70
C LEU A 213 12.24 5.64 -19.32
N LEU A 214 12.11 6.22 -20.52
CA LEU A 214 13.08 7.17 -21.07
C LEU A 214 13.61 7.98 -19.91
N GLU A 215 14.93 8.00 -19.70
CA GLU A 215 15.56 8.72 -18.60
C GLU A 215 15.13 10.20 -18.61
N ILE A 216 14.07 10.52 -17.86
CA ILE A 216 13.66 11.89 -17.53
C ILE A 216 14.20 12.23 -16.13
N ALA A 217 15.42 11.78 -15.82
CA ALA A 217 16.15 12.27 -14.67
C ALA A 217 17.22 13.24 -15.18
N PRO A 218 17.25 14.51 -14.72
CA PRO A 218 18.45 15.30 -14.88
C PRO A 218 19.58 14.57 -14.14
N THR A 219 20.69 14.38 -14.85
CA THR A 219 21.95 13.84 -14.34
C THR A 219 22.22 14.39 -12.94
N PRO A 220 22.56 13.57 -11.93
CA PRO A 220 22.90 14.06 -10.61
C PRO A 220 24.04 15.08 -10.76
N ILE A 221 23.79 16.33 -10.39
CA ILE A 221 24.87 17.28 -10.15
C ILE A 221 25.58 16.78 -8.90
N LEU A 222 26.73 16.15 -9.10
CA LEU A 222 27.71 15.92 -8.05
C LEU A 222 28.16 17.30 -7.55
N ALA A 223 27.88 17.58 -6.28
CA ALA A 223 28.52 18.64 -5.51
C ALA A 223 29.13 18.03 -4.25
#